data_AF-A0A1Z8AEL8-F1
#
_entry.id   AF-A0A1Z8AEL8-F1
#
_cell.length_a   1.000
_cell.length_b   1.000
_cell.length_c   1.000
_cell.angle_alpha   90.00
_cell.angle_beta   90.00
_cell.angle_gamma   90.00
#
_symmetry.space_group_name_H-M   'P 1'
#
loop_
_entity.id
_entity.type
_entity.pdbx_description
1 polymer ?
#
loop_
_entity_poly.entity_id
_entity_poly.type
_entity_poly.pdbx_seq_one_letter_code
_entity_poly.pdbx_strand_id
1 'polypeptide(L)'
;MYTLFSVSETNRDVVKYRNQGFIKDDVMDKIEIYEEQLQALLDAAVRTAMTHRGKRHEEYVLGQLEATANFVYIICVGQDNSAELEVACQRHAQTAIERLTEIHPPNSQYNFGEENGLAGH
;
A
#
# COMPACT_ATOMS: atom_id res chain seq x y z
N MET A 1 -16.73 -21.77 -31.45
CA MET A 1 -17.31 -20.42 -31.55
C MET A 1 -16.67 -19.58 -30.46
N TYR A 2 -15.70 -18.73 -30.81
CA TYR A 2 -15.27 -17.58 -30.02
C TYR A 2 -14.82 -16.51 -31.03
N THR A 3 -15.48 -15.36 -30.95
CA THR A 3 -15.36 -14.23 -31.87
C THR A 3 -14.13 -13.40 -31.48
N LEU A 4 -13.24 -13.13 -32.44
CA LEU A 4 -12.14 -12.18 -32.33
C LEU A 4 -12.72 -10.75 -32.24
N PHE A 5 -12.49 -10.06 -31.13
CA PHE A 5 -12.71 -8.61 -31.07
C PHE A 5 -11.61 -7.90 -31.88
N SER A 6 -12.07 -7.10 -32.85
CA SER A 6 -11.27 -6.21 -33.68
C SER A 6 -10.65 -5.11 -32.82
N VAL A 7 -9.32 -4.98 -32.86
CA VAL A 7 -8.60 -3.86 -32.25
C VAL A 7 -8.73 -2.67 -33.20
N SER A 8 -9.43 -1.62 -32.75
CA SER A 8 -9.58 -0.36 -33.48
C SER A 8 -8.23 0.31 -33.74
N GLU A 9 -8.10 0.98 -34.90
CA GLU A 9 -6.89 1.64 -35.42
C GLU A 9 -6.37 2.82 -34.57
N THR A 10 -6.94 3.07 -33.40
CA THR A 10 -6.53 4.12 -32.44
C THR A 10 -5.23 3.83 -31.68
N ASN A 11 -4.65 2.63 -31.82
CA ASN A 11 -3.45 2.23 -31.06
C ASN A 11 -2.11 2.45 -31.79
N ARG A 12 -2.08 3.07 -32.97
CA ARG A 12 -0.83 3.24 -33.74
C ARG A 12 0.16 4.23 -33.13
N ASP A 13 -0.27 5.15 -32.29
CA ASP A 13 0.62 6.16 -31.66
C ASP A 13 1.15 5.74 -30.28
N VAL A 14 0.56 4.72 -29.64
CA VAL A 14 1.01 4.23 -28.33
C VAL A 14 2.24 3.31 -28.45
N VAL A 15 2.49 2.76 -29.65
CA VAL A 15 3.59 1.82 -29.93
C VAL A 15 4.85 2.54 -30.43
N LYS A 16 5.09 3.79 -30.04
CA LYS A 16 6.37 4.49 -30.32
C LYS A 16 7.34 4.55 -29.15
N TYR A 17 6.93 4.19 -27.94
CA TYR A 17 7.81 4.17 -26.76
C TYR A 17 8.48 2.83 -26.49
N ARG A 18 8.31 1.83 -27.38
CA ARG A 18 8.74 0.46 -27.08
C ARG A 18 10.19 0.13 -27.47
N ASN A 19 10.92 1.02 -28.13
CA ASN A 19 12.32 0.76 -28.55
C ASN A 19 13.11 2.06 -28.75
N GLN A 20 13.18 2.93 -27.74
CA GLN A 20 14.30 3.87 -27.62
C GLN A 20 15.10 3.41 -26.40
N GLY A 21 16.37 3.11 -26.65
CA GLY A 21 17.27 2.41 -25.73
C GLY A 21 17.11 2.90 -24.30
N PHE A 22 16.56 2.03 -23.45
CA PHE A 22 16.82 2.12 -22.02
C PHE A 22 18.33 1.94 -21.91
N ILE A 23 19.01 2.99 -21.50
CA ILE A 23 20.45 2.98 -21.25
C ILE A 23 20.72 1.76 -20.37
N LYS A 24 21.41 0.76 -20.95
CA LYS A 24 22.17 -0.21 -20.18
C LYS A 24 23.22 0.63 -19.47
N ASP A 25 22.98 0.96 -18.20
CA ASP A 25 23.96 1.31 -17.16
C ASP A 25 23.32 2.07 -15.98
N ASP A 26 22.02 2.41 -16.01
CA ASP A 26 21.27 2.68 -14.76
C ASP A 26 20.63 1.37 -14.29
N VAL A 27 21.46 0.37 -13.97
CA VAL A 27 21.06 -0.60 -12.95
C VAL A 27 20.76 0.27 -11.74
N MET A 28 19.50 0.33 -11.28
CA MET A 28 19.16 1.08 -10.08
C MET A 28 20.18 0.67 -9.02
N ASP A 29 21.07 1.60 -8.66
CA ASP A 29 22.10 1.34 -7.66
C ASP A 29 21.37 0.73 -6.48
N LYS A 30 21.84 -0.44 -6.03
CA LYS A 30 21.20 -1.13 -4.92
C LYS A 30 21.10 -0.12 -3.78
N ILE A 31 19.87 0.22 -3.40
CA ILE A 31 19.63 1.13 -2.29
C ILE A 31 20.32 0.49 -1.09
N GLU A 32 21.23 1.22 -0.43
CA GLU A 32 21.83 0.73 0.80
C GLU A 32 20.73 0.63 1.85
N ILE A 33 20.38 -0.61 2.19
CA ILE A 33 19.32 -0.92 3.15
C ILE A 33 19.96 -1.40 4.45
N TYR A 34 19.62 -0.71 5.53
CA TYR A 34 19.92 -1.18 6.88
C TYR A 34 18.70 -1.92 7.43
N GLU A 35 18.71 -3.25 7.34
CA GLU A 35 17.58 -4.10 7.77
C GLU A 35 17.16 -3.82 9.22
N GLU A 36 18.13 -3.60 10.12
CA GLU A 36 17.85 -3.26 11.52
C GLU A 36 17.05 -1.97 11.67
N GLN A 37 17.31 -0.97 10.82
CA GLN A 37 16.57 0.30 10.84
C GLN A 37 15.15 0.13 10.29
N LEU A 38 14.99 -0.68 9.23
CA LEU A 38 13.68 -1.01 8.69
C LEU A 38 12.84 -1.83 9.68
N GLN A 39 13.46 -2.77 10.38
CA GLN A 39 12.81 -3.52 11.45
C GLN A 39 12.41 -2.59 12.61
N ALA A 40 13.30 -1.69 13.04
CA ALA A 40 12.99 -0.72 14.09
C ALA A 40 11.85 0.23 13.70
N LEU A 41 11.79 0.64 12.42
CA LEU A 41 10.71 1.45 11.87
C LEU A 41 9.37 0.69 11.89
N LEU A 42 9.38 -0.56 11.45
CA LEU A 42 8.21 -1.43 11.45
C LEU A 42 7.70 -1.66 12.89
N ASP A 43 8.60 -1.94 13.83
CA ASP A 43 8.29 -2.11 15.25
C ASP A 43 7.67 -0.84 15.86
N ALA A 44 8.20 0.34 15.51
CA ALA A 44 7.66 1.62 15.96
C ALA A 44 6.25 1.86 15.42
N ALA A 45 6.00 1.56 14.15
CA ALA A 45 4.67 1.66 13.55
C ALA A 45 3.67 0.71 14.25
N VAL A 46 4.06 -0.54 14.50
CA VAL A 46 3.24 -1.54 15.22
C VAL A 46 2.91 -1.05 16.62
N ARG A 47 3.90 -0.59 17.40
CA ARG A 47 3.68 -0.06 18.75
C ARG A 47 2.75 1.15 18.73
N THR A 48 2.92 2.03 17.76
CA THR A 48 2.06 3.21 17.61
C THR A 48 0.61 2.80 17.35
N ALA A 49 0.36 1.84 16.44
CA ALA A 49 -0.97 1.29 16.19
C ALA A 49 -1.57 0.67 17.45
N MET A 50 -0.80 -0.13 18.19
CA MET A 50 -1.25 -0.75 19.43
C MET A 50 -1.61 0.28 20.51
N THR A 51 -0.84 1.37 20.63
CA THR A 51 -1.16 2.44 21.60
C THR A 51 -2.43 3.22 21.26
N HIS A 52 -2.86 3.19 20.00
CA HIS A 52 -4.06 3.87 19.50
C HIS A 52 -5.28 2.95 19.40
N ARG A 53 -5.15 1.67 19.75
CA ARG A 53 -6.27 0.71 19.78
C ARG A 53 -7.44 1.24 20.61
N GLY A 54 -8.65 1.27 20.03
CA GLY A 54 -9.87 1.75 20.66
C GLY A 54 -9.98 3.27 20.83
N LYS A 55 -9.04 4.06 20.28
CA LYS A 55 -9.02 5.52 20.39
C LYS A 55 -9.49 6.19 19.08
N ARG A 56 -9.83 7.47 19.16
CA ARG A 56 -10.34 8.28 18.02
C ARG A 56 -9.48 8.22 16.75
N HIS A 57 -8.17 8.03 16.89
CA HIS A 57 -7.22 8.03 15.76
C HIS A 57 -6.74 6.63 15.37
N GLU A 58 -7.41 5.57 15.83
CA GLU A 58 -7.03 4.19 15.52
C GLU A 58 -6.94 3.94 14.01
N GLU A 59 -7.96 4.34 13.25
CA GLU A 59 -8.02 4.18 11.79
C GLU A 59 -6.84 4.85 11.08
N TYR A 60 -6.53 6.10 11.43
CA TYR A 60 -5.41 6.83 10.86
C TYR A 60 -4.09 6.09 11.08
N VAL A 61 -3.85 5.62 12.30
CA VAL A 61 -2.60 4.94 12.64
C VAL A 61 -2.52 3.55 12.02
N LEU A 62 -3.65 2.85 11.83
CA LEU A 62 -3.68 1.59 11.09
C LEU A 62 -3.32 1.79 9.61
N GLY A 63 -3.82 2.86 8.99
CA GLY A 63 -3.39 3.24 7.63
C GLY A 63 -1.90 3.53 7.55
N GLN A 64 -1.32 4.17 8.57
CA GLN A 64 0.14 4.40 8.65
C GLN A 64 0.92 3.08 8.81
N LEU A 65 0.42 2.14 9.62
CA LEU A 65 1.04 0.82 9.79
C LEU A 65 1.05 0.04 8.47
N GLU A 66 -0.08 0.01 7.77
CA GLU A 66 -0.25 -0.67 6.48
C GLU A 66 0.71 -0.07 5.43
N ALA A 67 0.71 1.26 5.29
CA ALA A 67 1.57 1.95 4.35
C ALA A 67 3.05 1.74 4.65
N THR A 68 3.43 1.78 5.94
CA THR A 68 4.82 1.55 6.38
C THR A 68 5.26 0.12 6.07
N ALA A 69 4.43 -0.88 6.37
CA ALA A 69 4.74 -2.28 6.11
C ALA A 69 4.90 -2.56 4.60
N ASN A 70 4.01 -2.00 3.77
CA ASN A 70 4.13 -2.11 2.31
C ASN A 70 5.35 -1.38 1.76
N PHE A 71 5.70 -0.21 2.30
CA PHE A 71 6.88 0.55 1.91
C PHE A 71 8.17 -0.24 2.19
N VAL A 72 8.30 -0.80 3.40
CA VAL A 72 9.44 -1.65 3.78
C VAL A 72 9.51 -2.88 2.86
N TYR A 73 8.38 -3.53 2.60
CA TYR A 73 8.30 -4.66 1.68
C TYR A 73 8.84 -4.31 0.28
N ILE A 74 8.35 -3.22 -0.33
CA ILE A 74 8.78 -2.80 -1.68
C ILE A 74 10.28 -2.53 -1.74
N ILE A 75 10.85 -1.94 -0.69
CA ILE A 75 12.29 -1.66 -0.61
C ILE A 75 13.10 -2.96 -0.50
N CYS A 76 12.59 -3.96 0.22
CA CYS A 76 13.28 -5.23 0.41
C CYS A 76 13.12 -6.22 -0.76
N VAL A 77 12.02 -6.14 -1.54
CA VAL A 77 11.74 -7.05 -2.65
C VAL A 77 12.82 -6.99 -3.72
N GLY A 78 13.41 -8.14 -4.03
CA GLY A 78 14.37 -8.30 -5.12
C GLY A 78 15.82 -7.96 -4.76
N GLN A 79 16.12 -7.73 -3.47
CA GLN A 79 17.48 -7.41 -3.01
C GLN A 79 18.21 -8.57 -2.31
N ASP A 80 17.67 -9.80 -2.31
CA ASP A 80 18.16 -10.95 -1.50
C ASP A 80 18.21 -10.63 0.02
N ASN A 81 17.28 -9.79 0.49
CA ASN A 81 17.18 -9.38 1.89
C ASN A 81 16.48 -10.44 2.78
N SER A 82 16.46 -10.19 4.09
CA SER A 82 15.87 -11.09 5.10
C SER A 82 14.43 -11.52 4.79
N ALA A 83 14.24 -12.82 4.55
CA ALA A 83 12.93 -13.45 4.40
C ALA A 83 12.04 -13.25 5.65
N GLU A 84 12.65 -13.11 6.83
CA GLU A 84 11.91 -12.87 8.08
C GLU A 84 11.26 -11.48 8.09
N LEU A 85 11.98 -10.47 7.57
CA LEU A 85 11.47 -9.10 7.44
C LEU A 85 10.35 -9.02 6.40
N GLU A 86 10.48 -9.73 5.28
CA GLU A 86 9.41 -9.82 4.27
C GLU A 86 8.11 -10.39 4.87
N VAL A 87 8.22 -11.50 5.59
CA VAL A 87 7.08 -12.13 6.28
C VAL A 87 6.49 -11.20 7.33
N ALA A 88 7.33 -10.48 8.09
CA ALA A 88 6.87 -9.50 9.07
C ALA A 88 6.06 -8.38 8.41
N CYS A 89 6.54 -7.82 7.29
CA CYS A 89 5.83 -6.77 6.56
C CYS A 89 4.44 -7.23 6.12
N GLN A 90 4.36 -8.39 5.47
CA GLN A 90 3.08 -8.94 4.98
C GLN A 90 2.10 -9.16 6.13
N ARG A 91 2.57 -9.76 7.24
CA ARG A 91 1.74 -9.99 8.43
C ARG A 91 1.20 -8.69 9.03
N HIS A 92 2.04 -7.67 9.14
CA HIS A 92 1.65 -6.39 9.73
C HIS A 92 0.69 -5.60 8.84
N ALA A 93 0.91 -5.60 7.53
CA ALA A 93 -0.03 -5.02 6.56
C ALA A 93 -1.40 -5.72 6.63
N GLN A 94 -1.40 -7.06 6.62
CA GLN A 94 -2.63 -7.84 6.72
C GLN A 94 -3.38 -7.57 8.03
N THR A 95 -2.69 -7.56 9.17
CA THR A 95 -3.29 -7.27 10.48
C THR A 95 -3.93 -5.88 10.51
N ALA A 96 -3.30 -4.88 9.87
CA ALA A 96 -3.84 -3.54 9.78
C ALA A 96 -5.13 -3.50 8.95
N ILE A 97 -5.16 -4.18 7.80
CA ILE A 97 -6.34 -4.27 6.92
C ILE A 97 -7.48 -5.01 7.60
N GLU A 98 -7.20 -6.13 8.28
CA GLU A 98 -8.20 -6.89 9.03
C GLU A 98 -8.84 -6.01 10.10
N ARG A 99 -8.03 -5.26 10.85
CA ARG A 99 -8.54 -4.33 11.86
C ARG A 99 -9.33 -3.16 11.25
N LEU A 100 -8.87 -2.59 10.14
CA LEU A 100 -9.64 -1.55 9.43
C LEU A 100 -11.00 -2.09 8.97
N THR A 101 -11.05 -3.33 8.52
CA THR A 101 -12.29 -4.02 8.12
C THR A 101 -13.22 -4.28 9.31
N GLU A 102 -12.67 -4.56 10.50
CA GLU A 102 -13.47 -4.65 11.73
C GLU A 102 -14.08 -3.29 12.13
N ILE A 103 -13.35 -2.19 11.95
CA ILE A 103 -13.82 -0.83 12.24
C ILE A 103 -14.87 -0.41 11.20
N HIS A 104 -14.62 -0.70 9.93
CA HIS A 104 -15.48 -0.36 8.79
C HIS A 104 -15.87 -1.61 8.00
N PRO A 105 -16.85 -2.40 8.48
CA PRO A 105 -17.27 -3.59 7.77
C PRO A 105 -17.87 -3.22 6.40
N PRO A 106 -17.64 -4.00 5.34
CA PRO A 106 -18.01 -3.67 3.96
C PRO A 106 -19.52 -3.49 3.71
N ASN A 107 -20.36 -3.83 4.68
CA ASN A 107 -21.82 -3.66 4.64
C ASN A 107 -22.34 -2.56 5.60
N SER A 108 -21.44 -1.84 6.28
CA SER A 108 -21.79 -0.60 6.96
C SER A 108 -22.12 0.44 5.90
N GLN A 109 -23.36 0.90 5.84
CA GLN A 109 -23.74 2.02 4.98
C GLN A 109 -22.78 3.19 5.25
N TYR A 110 -21.98 3.53 4.24
CA TYR A 110 -21.11 4.70 4.22
C TYR A 110 -21.97 5.97 4.35
N ASN A 111 -22.27 6.40 5.58
CA ASN A 111 -22.85 7.72 5.86
C ASN A 111 -21.74 8.78 5.88
N PHE A 112 -21.06 8.97 4.76
CA PHE A 112 -20.32 10.21 4.52
C PHE A 112 -21.34 11.28 4.09
N GLY A 113 -21.92 12.02 5.04
CA GLY A 113 -22.77 13.15 4.67
C GLY A 113 -23.83 13.68 5.65
N GLU A 114 -23.75 13.45 6.97
CA GLU A 114 -24.56 14.23 7.92
C GLU A 114 -23.70 15.25 8.67
N GLU A 115 -23.08 16.18 7.91
CA GLU A 115 -22.74 17.50 8.46
C GLU A 115 -23.72 18.53 7.91
N ASN A 116 -24.47 19.13 8.85
CA ASN A 116 -25.03 20.48 8.81
C ASN A 116 -26.11 20.80 7.75
N GLY A 117 -27.32 20.28 7.97
CA GLY A 117 -28.55 20.93 7.52
C GLY A 117 -29.08 21.89 8.60
N LEU A 118 -28.70 23.16 8.55
CA LEU A 118 -29.44 24.26 9.19
C LEU A 118 -30.90 24.22 8.69
N ALA A 119 -31.82 23.66 9.48
CA ALA A 119 -33.24 23.89 9.28
C ALA A 119 -33.61 25.24 9.88
N GLY A 120 -33.37 26.30 9.10
CA GLY A 120 -34.04 27.58 9.26
C GLY A 120 -35.39 27.53 8.55
N HIS A 121 -36.46 27.54 9.35
CA HIS A 121 -37.74 28.27 9.25
C HIS A 121 -38.90 27.49 9.85
#